data_AF-A0A0Q9K7F2-F1
#
_entry.id   AF-A0A0Q9K7F2-F1
#
_cell.length_a   1.000
_cell.length_b   1.000
_cell.length_c   1.000
_cell.angle_alpha   90.00
_cell.angle_beta   90.00
_cell.angle_gamma   90.00
#
_symmetry.space_group_name_H-M   'P 1'
#
loop_
_entity.id
_entity.type
_entity.pdbx_description
1 polymer ?
#
loop_
_entity_poly.entity_id
_entity_poly.type
_entity_poly.pdbx_seq_one_letter_code
_entity_poly.pdbx_strand_id
1 'polypeptide(L)'
;MKDKVKGLIVGLTIGSVLSGTVAFAANSQIEVAFRSLKYMFDGVEKAPSEAKGFIYEGSTYVPLRFVSEALGKKVEWDEENETIWIGNNPKHVVATYKGGTVTKGEFDTFFALQGLFNADHAASKDDLDYQKKVVTQLIQNRILFGKASETDQNAAKDSAVKQIAAWKSQFGEAKFQDDLKKVNTTVTDLQYFLVGSIGAQNYIKSSISDAQLKAKYDETLKADKDAFTIASVRHILIGLNDPTSSETKALRTKEEALKRAKEVQQKLKNGEDFAKLAKEFSDDPGSKDAGGLYADADVSQWVPEFKKAAIEQTIGTIGDPIATDFGYHVIKVEARSVKSFDSVKEQLKAALEQQQFQQFVEKELPGLIEKIDLGQ
;
A
#
# COMPACT_ATOMS: atom_id res chain seq x y z
N MET A 1 83.67 -12.17 -22.90
CA MET A 1 83.00 -11.60 -24.09
C MET A 1 81.94 -12.59 -24.53
N LYS A 2 80.72 -12.07 -24.73
CA LYS A 2 79.43 -12.75 -24.62
C LYS A 2 79.13 -13.75 -25.74
N ASP A 3 78.32 -14.73 -25.35
CA ASP A 3 77.86 -15.93 -26.02
C ASP A 3 77.25 -15.77 -27.41
N LYS A 4 77.61 -16.71 -28.30
CA LYS A 4 76.90 -17.03 -29.55
C LYS A 4 75.85 -18.11 -29.26
N VAL A 5 74.59 -17.77 -29.49
CA VAL A 5 73.44 -18.69 -29.42
C VAL A 5 73.54 -19.72 -30.55
N LYS A 6 73.60 -21.00 -30.20
CA LYS A 6 73.30 -22.14 -31.07
C LYS A 6 71.79 -22.39 -31.04
N GLY A 7 71.19 -22.60 -32.20
CA GLY A 7 69.74 -22.78 -32.36
C GLY A 7 69.22 -24.15 -31.93
N LEU A 8 67.88 -24.23 -31.87
CA LEU A 8 67.13 -25.45 -32.12
C LEU A 8 65.79 -25.07 -32.76
N ILE A 9 65.54 -25.62 -33.94
CA ILE A 9 64.25 -25.62 -34.63
C ILE A 9 63.40 -26.73 -34.01
N VAL A 10 62.19 -26.40 -33.55
CA VAL A 10 61.07 -27.35 -33.51
C VAL A 10 59.86 -26.63 -34.08
N GLY A 11 59.46 -27.05 -35.27
CA GLY A 11 58.26 -26.59 -35.94
C GLY A 11 57.01 -27.20 -35.32
N LEU A 12 55.99 -26.38 -35.11
CA LEU A 12 54.61 -26.79 -34.91
C LEU A 12 53.77 -26.05 -35.96
N THR A 13 53.52 -26.73 -37.08
CA THR A 13 52.52 -26.34 -38.06
C THR A 13 51.13 -26.56 -37.45
N ILE A 14 50.51 -25.50 -36.93
CA ILE A 14 49.07 -25.48 -36.71
C ILE A 14 48.43 -25.22 -38.08
N GLY A 15 48.10 -26.29 -38.79
CA GLY A 15 47.22 -26.23 -39.94
C GLY A 15 45.84 -25.76 -39.50
N SER A 16 45.52 -24.49 -39.75
CA SER A 16 44.15 -24.00 -39.68
C SER A 16 43.57 -24.03 -41.08
N VAL A 17 42.62 -24.93 -41.32
CA VAL A 17 41.78 -24.91 -42.51
C VAL A 17 40.92 -23.64 -42.42
N LEU A 18 41.33 -22.60 -43.16
CA LEU A 18 40.51 -21.42 -43.40
C LEU A 18 39.53 -21.77 -44.53
N SER A 19 38.37 -22.30 -44.19
CA SER A 19 37.25 -22.35 -45.13
C SER A 19 36.60 -20.96 -45.16
N GLY A 20 36.96 -20.15 -46.17
CA GLY A 20 36.27 -18.90 -46.46
C GLY A 20 34.81 -19.19 -46.80
N THR A 21 33.88 -18.67 -46.01
CA THR A 21 32.44 -18.70 -46.31
C THR A 21 31.93 -17.27 -46.24
N VAL A 22 30.98 -16.94 -47.10
CA VAL A 22 30.50 -15.57 -47.31
C VAL A 22 29.40 -15.26 -46.29
N ALA A 23 29.49 -14.13 -45.60
CA ALA A 23 28.40 -13.55 -44.83
C ALA A 23 27.81 -12.34 -45.61
N PHE A 24 26.49 -12.19 -45.58
CA PHE A 24 25.80 -11.13 -46.33
C PHE A 24 25.56 -9.90 -45.44
N ALA A 25 26.22 -8.78 -45.76
CA ALA A 25 25.78 -7.45 -45.36
C ALA A 25 24.99 -6.85 -46.53
N ALA A 26 24.00 -5.99 -46.25
CA ALA A 26 22.87 -5.68 -47.13
C ALA A 26 23.19 -5.20 -48.57
N ASN A 27 24.44 -4.92 -48.97
CA ASN A 27 24.85 -4.70 -50.37
C ASN A 27 26.33 -5.07 -50.68
N SER A 28 27.02 -5.84 -49.84
CA SER A 28 28.41 -6.28 -50.09
C SER A 28 28.68 -7.67 -49.52
N GLN A 29 29.38 -8.49 -50.28
CA GLN A 29 29.90 -9.77 -49.81
C GLN A 29 31.17 -9.51 -49.02
N ILE A 30 31.21 -9.97 -47.76
CA ILE A 30 32.42 -9.95 -46.95
C ILE A 30 32.98 -11.36 -46.83
N GLU A 31 34.30 -11.50 -47.01
CA GLU A 31 35.00 -12.73 -46.71
C GLU A 31 35.29 -12.80 -45.21
N VAL A 32 34.78 -13.84 -44.56
CA VAL A 32 34.99 -14.06 -43.13
C VAL A 32 35.63 -15.42 -42.88
N ALA A 33 36.40 -15.50 -41.79
CA ALA A 33 37.02 -16.74 -41.35
C ALA A 33 36.27 -17.31 -40.15
N PHE A 34 35.78 -18.55 -40.27
CA PHE A 34 35.23 -19.29 -39.14
C PHE A 34 36.32 -20.15 -38.51
N ARG A 35 36.48 -20.06 -37.19
CA ARG A 35 37.39 -20.90 -36.40
C ARG A 35 36.62 -21.55 -35.26
N SER A 36 37.16 -22.63 -34.70
CA SER A 36 36.66 -23.21 -33.46
C SER A 36 36.98 -22.27 -32.30
N LEU A 37 36.02 -21.40 -31.96
CA LEU A 37 36.10 -20.47 -30.85
C LEU A 37 35.53 -21.13 -29.59
N LYS A 38 36.20 -20.94 -28.45
CA LYS A 38 35.67 -21.30 -27.12
C LYS A 38 35.13 -20.04 -26.46
N TYR A 39 33.89 -20.07 -25.99
CA TYR A 39 33.28 -18.94 -25.32
C TYR A 39 33.14 -19.25 -23.84
N MET A 40 33.83 -18.50 -22.98
CA MET A 40 33.83 -18.72 -21.54
C MET A 40 33.03 -17.61 -20.85
N PHE A 41 32.03 -17.99 -20.05
CA PHE A 41 31.22 -17.07 -19.24
C PHE A 41 31.29 -17.53 -17.78
N ASP A 42 31.84 -16.69 -16.91
CA ASP A 42 32.03 -16.99 -15.48
C ASP A 42 32.69 -18.37 -15.23
N GLY A 43 33.69 -18.71 -16.05
CA GLY A 43 34.42 -19.98 -15.97
C GLY A 43 33.73 -21.18 -16.63
N VAL A 44 32.52 -21.01 -17.18
CA VAL A 44 31.76 -22.06 -17.88
C VAL A 44 31.84 -21.88 -19.39
N GLU A 45 32.21 -22.91 -20.12
CA GLU A 45 32.19 -22.90 -21.60
C GLU A 45 30.73 -22.97 -22.09
N LYS A 46 30.35 -22.02 -22.94
CA LYS A 46 29.03 -21.96 -23.60
C LYS A 46 29.21 -21.90 -25.11
N ALA A 47 28.18 -22.27 -25.86
CA ALA A 47 28.18 -22.21 -27.33
C ALA A 47 26.89 -21.55 -27.85
N PRO A 48 26.98 -20.75 -28.93
CA PRO A 48 25.80 -20.16 -29.54
C PRO A 48 24.95 -21.22 -30.24
N SER A 49 23.63 -21.10 -30.12
CA SER A 49 22.64 -22.03 -30.71
C SER A 49 22.34 -21.73 -32.18
N GLU A 50 22.33 -20.46 -32.58
CA GLU A 50 21.88 -20.03 -33.91
C GLU A 50 23.02 -19.54 -34.80
N ALA A 51 23.72 -18.48 -34.40
CA ALA A 51 24.77 -17.86 -35.20
C ALA A 51 26.17 -18.19 -34.66
N LYS A 52 27.12 -18.51 -35.54
CA LYS A 52 28.52 -18.73 -35.14
C LYS A 52 29.28 -17.40 -35.14
N GLY A 53 30.20 -17.24 -34.21
CA GLY A 53 31.17 -16.15 -34.30
C GLY A 53 32.09 -16.33 -35.50
N PHE A 54 32.54 -15.23 -36.07
CA PHE A 54 33.43 -15.21 -37.23
C PHE A 54 34.51 -14.15 -37.05
N ILE A 55 35.59 -14.26 -37.81
CA ILE A 55 36.68 -13.29 -37.82
C ILE A 55 36.60 -12.51 -39.13
N TYR A 56 36.51 -11.20 -39.03
CA TYR A 56 36.53 -10.27 -40.16
C TYR A 56 37.58 -9.19 -39.89
N GLU A 57 38.49 -8.99 -40.83
CA GLU A 57 39.59 -8.00 -40.73
C GLU A 57 40.37 -8.09 -39.40
N GLY A 58 40.64 -9.32 -38.93
CA GLY A 58 41.36 -9.57 -37.68
C GLY A 58 40.54 -9.37 -36.39
N SER A 59 39.27 -8.95 -36.50
CA SER A 59 38.36 -8.78 -35.38
C SER A 59 37.41 -9.98 -35.25
N THR A 60 37.23 -10.48 -34.04
CA THR A 60 36.27 -11.57 -33.74
C THR A 60 34.90 -10.97 -33.47
N TYR A 61 33.93 -11.28 -34.33
CA TYR A 61 32.53 -10.93 -34.16
C TYR A 61 31.79 -12.10 -33.53
N VAL A 62 31.04 -11.82 -32.46
CA VAL A 62 30.27 -12.81 -31.71
C VAL A 62 28.81 -12.39 -31.71
N PRO A 63 27.85 -13.33 -31.86
CA PRO A 63 26.43 -12.97 -31.88
C PRO A 63 26.01 -12.28 -30.58
N LEU A 64 25.45 -11.08 -30.72
CA LEU A 64 25.00 -10.27 -29.58
C LEU A 64 24.00 -11.01 -28.69
N ARG A 65 23.02 -11.69 -29.30
CA ARG A 65 21.99 -12.47 -28.60
C ARG A 65 22.60 -13.56 -27.73
N PHE A 66 23.57 -14.31 -28.25
CA PHE A 66 24.30 -15.33 -27.49
C PHE A 66 25.05 -14.73 -26.30
N VAL A 67 25.82 -13.66 -26.50
CA VAL A 67 26.57 -13.01 -25.41
C VAL A 67 25.61 -12.52 -24.32
N SER A 68 24.52 -11.87 -24.73
CA SER A 68 23.51 -11.34 -23.82
C SER A 68 22.81 -12.43 -23.01
N GLU A 69 22.31 -13.48 -23.66
CA GLU A 69 21.63 -14.61 -23.00
C GLU A 69 22.58 -15.38 -22.08
N ALA A 70 23.84 -15.53 -22.49
CA ALA A 70 24.87 -16.13 -21.65
C ALA A 70 25.12 -15.34 -20.35
N LEU A 71 24.85 -14.02 -20.37
CA LEU A 71 24.89 -13.10 -19.23
C LEU A 71 23.50 -12.91 -18.57
N GLY A 72 22.49 -13.70 -18.96
CA GLY A 72 21.14 -13.63 -18.40
C GLY A 72 20.37 -12.36 -18.78
N LYS A 73 20.69 -11.73 -19.90
CA LYS A 73 19.99 -10.55 -20.42
C LYS A 73 19.24 -10.89 -21.71
N LYS A 74 18.00 -10.43 -21.81
CA LYS A 74 17.18 -10.58 -23.02
C LYS A 74 17.58 -9.55 -24.07
N VAL A 75 17.55 -9.96 -25.35
CA VAL A 75 17.71 -9.05 -26.49
C VAL A 75 16.38 -8.87 -27.20
N GLU A 76 15.89 -7.63 -27.27
CA GLU A 76 14.66 -7.25 -27.96
C GLU A 76 14.99 -6.34 -29.16
N TRP A 77 14.28 -6.53 -30.26
CA TRP A 77 14.37 -5.69 -31.46
C TRP A 77 13.12 -4.81 -31.54
N ASP A 78 13.32 -3.50 -31.55
CA ASP A 78 12.30 -2.48 -31.80
C ASP A 78 12.43 -2.05 -33.27
N GLU A 79 11.57 -2.63 -34.12
CA GLU A 79 11.60 -2.43 -35.57
C GLU A 79 11.28 -0.98 -35.98
N GLU A 80 10.36 -0.33 -35.27
CA GLU A 80 9.93 1.05 -35.57
C GLU A 80 11.08 2.06 -35.37
N ASN A 81 11.92 1.84 -34.36
CA ASN A 81 13.01 2.74 -34.01
C ASN A 81 14.39 2.19 -34.40
N GLU A 82 14.43 1.06 -35.13
CA GLU A 82 15.65 0.32 -35.47
C GLU A 82 16.58 0.11 -34.25
N THR A 83 16.01 -0.15 -33.08
CA THR A 83 16.73 -0.15 -31.80
C THR A 83 16.87 -1.57 -31.24
N ILE A 84 18.07 -1.93 -30.79
CA ILE A 84 18.33 -3.18 -30.08
C ILE A 84 18.41 -2.91 -28.58
N TRP A 85 17.49 -3.49 -27.81
CA TRP A 85 17.52 -3.43 -26.35
C TRP A 85 18.21 -4.66 -25.77
N ILE A 86 19.10 -4.44 -24.79
CA ILE A 86 19.76 -5.50 -24.02
C ILE A 86 19.37 -5.33 -22.56
N GLY A 87 18.66 -6.31 -22.00
CA GLY A 87 18.14 -6.22 -20.63
C GLY A 87 16.86 -5.39 -20.55
N ASN A 88 16.92 -4.25 -19.85
CA ASN A 88 15.70 -3.47 -19.55
C ASN A 88 15.24 -2.68 -20.76
N ASN A 89 14.01 -2.92 -21.22
CA ASN A 89 13.33 -2.13 -22.24
C ASN A 89 12.14 -1.40 -21.59
N PRO A 90 12.24 -0.08 -21.33
CA PRO A 90 11.16 0.67 -20.66
C PRO A 90 9.88 0.75 -21.50
N LYS A 91 9.94 0.51 -22.81
CA LYS A 91 8.77 0.47 -23.69
C LYS A 91 8.08 -0.90 -23.71
N HIS A 92 8.70 -1.94 -23.15
CA HIS A 92 8.11 -3.28 -23.09
C HIS A 92 6.76 -3.25 -22.37
N VAL A 93 5.72 -3.84 -22.95
CA VAL A 93 4.39 -3.90 -22.34
C VAL A 93 4.35 -5.01 -21.29
N VAL A 94 4.19 -4.62 -20.02
CA VAL A 94 4.13 -5.57 -18.88
C VAL A 94 2.70 -5.88 -18.44
N ALA A 95 1.73 -5.08 -18.87
CA ALA A 95 0.32 -5.40 -18.69
C ALA A 95 -0.54 -4.82 -19.81
N THR A 96 -1.63 -5.51 -20.11
CA THR A 96 -2.68 -5.08 -21.03
C THR A 96 -4.02 -5.20 -20.32
N TYR A 97 -4.86 -4.19 -20.47
CA TYR A 97 -6.19 -4.13 -19.90
C TYR A 97 -7.13 -3.40 -20.85
N LYS A 98 -8.44 -3.57 -20.65
CA LYS A 98 -9.45 -2.87 -21.47
C LYS A 98 -9.28 -1.36 -21.32
N GLY A 99 -8.82 -0.72 -22.39
CA GLY A 99 -8.57 0.72 -22.44
C GLY A 99 -7.10 1.14 -22.33
N GLY A 100 -6.14 0.21 -22.26
CA GLY A 100 -4.73 0.58 -22.35
C GLY A 100 -3.72 -0.51 -22.02
N THR A 101 -2.47 -0.08 -21.91
CA THR A 101 -1.34 -0.91 -21.52
C THR A 101 -0.58 -0.26 -20.38
N VAL A 102 0.26 -1.04 -19.71
CA VAL A 102 1.30 -0.56 -18.79
C VAL A 102 2.64 -0.97 -19.36
N THR A 103 3.55 -0.02 -19.56
CA THR A 103 4.92 -0.33 -19.97
C THR A 103 5.82 -0.61 -18.77
N LYS A 104 6.96 -1.26 -18.99
CA LYS A 104 7.95 -1.57 -17.95
C LYS A 104 8.46 -0.30 -17.28
N GLY A 105 8.68 0.77 -18.04
CA GLY A 105 9.10 2.07 -17.49
C GLY A 105 8.04 2.67 -16.58
N GLU A 106 6.76 2.63 -16.98
CA GLU A 106 5.65 3.11 -16.15
C GLU A 106 5.51 2.29 -14.86
N PHE A 107 5.58 0.96 -14.98
CA PHE A 107 5.55 0.08 -13.82
C PHE A 107 6.74 0.34 -12.89
N ASP A 108 7.96 0.44 -13.41
CA ASP A 108 9.17 0.64 -12.61
C ASP A 108 9.13 1.96 -11.85
N THR A 109 8.73 3.05 -12.52
CA THR A 109 8.54 4.36 -11.87
C THR A 109 7.48 4.28 -10.78
N PHE A 110 6.32 3.68 -11.08
CA PHE A 110 5.24 3.56 -10.09
C PHE A 110 5.62 2.66 -8.91
N PHE A 111 6.32 1.57 -9.18
CA PHE A 111 6.82 0.63 -8.20
C PHE A 111 7.84 1.29 -7.28
N ALA A 112 8.78 2.07 -7.83
CA ALA A 112 9.77 2.79 -7.04
C ALA A 112 9.15 3.86 -6.13
N LEU A 113 8.09 4.55 -6.59
CA LEU A 113 7.34 5.51 -5.76
C LEU A 113 6.71 4.85 -4.51
N GLN A 114 6.44 3.54 -4.53
CA GLN A 114 5.95 2.84 -3.34
C GLN A 114 6.95 2.91 -2.18
N GLY A 115 8.25 2.99 -2.46
CA GLY A 115 9.30 3.15 -1.45
C GLY A 115 9.22 4.44 -0.64
N LEU A 116 8.44 5.43 -1.08
CA LEU A 116 8.22 6.69 -0.34
C LEU A 116 7.11 6.57 0.70
N PHE A 117 6.14 5.67 0.49
CA PHE A 117 4.89 5.64 1.26
C PHE A 117 4.62 4.30 1.94
N ASN A 118 5.29 3.24 1.52
CA ASN A 118 5.08 1.89 2.02
C ASN A 118 6.38 1.37 2.67
N ALA A 119 6.38 1.26 3.99
CA ALA A 119 7.53 0.81 4.77
C ALA A 119 7.98 -0.61 4.40
N ASP A 120 7.06 -1.47 3.96
CA ASP A 120 7.33 -2.87 3.62
C ASP A 120 7.83 -3.04 2.17
N HIS A 121 7.84 -1.96 1.38
CA HIS A 121 8.23 -2.00 -0.04
C HIS A 121 9.63 -2.59 -0.22
N ALA A 122 10.61 -2.12 0.56
CA ALA A 122 12.00 -2.55 0.42
C ALA A 122 12.19 -4.05 0.69
N ALA A 123 11.44 -4.61 1.65
CA ALA A 123 11.48 -6.03 1.99
C ALA A 123 10.71 -6.90 0.99
N SER A 124 9.71 -6.34 0.32
CA SER A 124 8.79 -7.07 -0.56
C SER A 124 9.11 -6.89 -2.05
N LYS A 125 10.11 -6.07 -2.40
CA LYS A 125 10.35 -5.65 -3.79
C LYS A 125 10.59 -6.80 -4.78
N ASP A 126 11.13 -7.91 -4.30
CA ASP A 126 11.46 -9.09 -5.10
C ASP A 126 10.33 -10.15 -5.08
N ASP A 127 9.24 -9.91 -4.32
CA ASP A 127 8.05 -10.76 -4.28
C ASP A 127 7.14 -10.48 -5.49
N LEU A 128 6.92 -11.51 -6.31
CA LEU A 128 6.13 -11.40 -7.53
C LEU A 128 4.65 -11.08 -7.27
N ASP A 129 4.07 -11.57 -6.17
CA ASP A 129 2.69 -11.27 -5.81
C ASP A 129 2.55 -9.82 -5.33
N TYR A 130 3.56 -9.31 -4.63
CA TYR A 130 3.63 -7.87 -4.32
C TYR A 130 3.73 -7.02 -5.59
N GLN A 131 4.62 -7.37 -6.52
CA GLN A 131 4.75 -6.68 -7.80
C GLN A 131 3.43 -6.72 -8.61
N LYS A 132 2.76 -7.87 -8.66
CA LYS A 132 1.43 -8.03 -9.29
C LYS A 132 0.37 -7.16 -8.62
N LYS A 133 0.37 -7.06 -7.28
CA LYS A 133 -0.54 -6.17 -6.56
C LYS A 133 -0.29 -4.71 -6.93
N VAL A 134 0.97 -4.29 -7.01
CA VAL A 134 1.30 -2.90 -7.38
C VAL A 134 0.88 -2.58 -8.82
N VAL A 135 1.21 -3.42 -9.81
CA VAL A 135 0.75 -3.16 -11.20
C VAL A 135 -0.78 -3.19 -11.31
N THR A 136 -1.45 -4.07 -10.55
CA THR A 136 -2.92 -4.11 -10.48
C THR A 136 -3.50 -2.81 -9.92
N GLN A 137 -2.88 -2.23 -8.89
CA GLN A 137 -3.27 -0.93 -8.34
C GLN A 137 -3.07 0.21 -9.37
N LEU A 138 -2.00 0.17 -10.16
CA LEU A 138 -1.79 1.15 -11.23
C LEU A 138 -2.91 1.07 -12.28
N ILE A 139 -3.24 -0.14 -12.73
CA ILE A 139 -4.32 -0.39 -13.69
C ILE A 139 -5.67 0.07 -13.12
N GLN A 140 -5.95 -0.28 -11.86
CA GLN A 140 -7.14 0.18 -11.14
C GLN A 140 -7.27 1.70 -11.18
N ASN A 141 -6.20 2.42 -10.80
CA ASN A 141 -6.20 3.88 -10.79
C ASN A 141 -6.43 4.45 -12.19
N ARG A 142 -5.79 3.89 -13.23
CA ARG A 142 -5.98 4.32 -14.62
C ARG A 142 -7.42 4.14 -15.10
N ILE A 143 -8.01 2.98 -14.83
CA ILE A 143 -9.38 2.68 -15.25
C ILE A 143 -10.36 3.63 -14.55
N LEU A 144 -10.27 3.77 -13.23
CA LEU A 144 -11.18 4.63 -12.46
C LEU A 144 -10.98 6.11 -12.78
N PHE A 145 -9.74 6.56 -12.96
CA PHE A 145 -9.43 7.91 -13.45
C PHE A 145 -10.05 8.16 -14.83
N GLY A 146 -9.97 7.20 -15.76
CA GLY A 146 -10.59 7.30 -17.07
C GLY A 146 -12.11 7.37 -17.06
N LYS A 147 -12.76 6.88 -15.99
CA LYS A 147 -14.21 7.03 -15.76
C LYS A 147 -14.57 8.36 -15.09
N ALA A 148 -13.61 9.07 -14.50
CA ALA A 148 -13.84 10.32 -13.80
C ALA A 148 -14.28 11.42 -14.78
N SER A 149 -15.17 12.31 -14.33
CA SER A 149 -15.57 13.50 -15.09
C SER A 149 -14.38 14.45 -15.31
N GLU A 150 -14.42 15.30 -16.32
CA GLU A 150 -13.37 16.30 -16.54
C GLU A 150 -13.17 17.22 -15.32
N THR A 151 -14.26 17.55 -14.63
CA THR A 151 -14.23 18.29 -13.37
C THR A 151 -13.45 17.53 -12.29
N ASP A 152 -13.73 16.25 -12.09
CA ASP A 152 -13.04 15.41 -11.10
C ASP A 152 -11.56 15.22 -11.43
N GLN A 153 -11.22 15.08 -12.72
CA GLN A 153 -9.84 14.97 -13.20
C GLN A 153 -9.07 16.27 -12.98
N ASN A 154 -9.67 17.43 -13.24
CA ASN A 154 -9.02 18.72 -12.99
C ASN A 154 -8.86 18.99 -11.49
N ALA A 155 -9.87 18.66 -10.68
CA ALA A 155 -9.75 18.72 -9.23
C ALA A 155 -8.64 17.81 -8.68
N ALA A 156 -8.39 16.65 -9.31
CA ALA A 156 -7.29 15.78 -8.95
C ALA A 156 -5.92 16.40 -9.25
N LYS A 157 -5.77 17.10 -10.39
CA LYS A 157 -4.55 17.86 -10.72
C LYS A 157 -4.24 18.93 -9.66
N ASP A 158 -5.25 19.72 -9.31
CA ASP A 158 -5.10 20.77 -8.29
C ASP A 158 -4.75 20.19 -6.91
N SER A 159 -5.40 19.08 -6.55
CA SER A 159 -5.18 18.40 -5.27
C SER A 159 -3.79 17.78 -5.19
N ALA A 160 -3.29 17.19 -6.28
CA ALA A 160 -1.93 16.65 -6.34
C ALA A 160 -0.87 17.75 -6.12
N VAL A 161 -1.04 18.92 -6.75
CA VAL A 161 -0.14 20.07 -6.57
C VAL A 161 -0.15 20.55 -5.11
N LYS A 162 -1.33 20.70 -4.51
CA LYS A 162 -1.48 21.10 -3.10
C LYS A 162 -0.86 20.08 -2.14
N GLN A 163 -1.06 18.79 -2.39
CA GLN A 163 -0.51 17.73 -1.55
C GLN A 163 1.03 17.72 -1.59
N ILE A 164 1.62 17.85 -2.78
CA ILE A 164 3.07 17.95 -2.95
C ILE A 164 3.61 19.19 -2.23
N ALA A 165 2.94 20.34 -2.35
CA ALA A 165 3.34 21.56 -1.65
C ALA A 165 3.27 21.40 -0.12
N ALA A 166 2.23 20.74 0.40
CA ALA A 166 2.09 20.44 1.82
C ALA A 166 3.23 19.54 2.32
N TRP A 167 3.58 18.48 1.59
CA TRP A 167 4.71 17.61 1.94
C TRP A 167 6.06 18.34 1.90
N LYS A 168 6.29 19.18 0.89
CA LYS A 168 7.50 20.03 0.83
C LYS A 168 7.57 20.97 2.03
N SER A 169 6.44 21.54 2.46
CA SER A 169 6.38 22.38 3.66
C SER A 169 6.61 21.59 4.95
N GLN A 170 6.10 20.36 5.03
CA GLN A 170 6.18 19.52 6.22
C GLN A 170 7.57 18.90 6.41
N PHE A 171 8.18 18.41 5.34
CA PHE A 171 9.43 17.63 5.37
C PHE A 171 10.66 18.42 4.93
N GLY A 172 10.47 19.59 4.31
CA GLY A 172 11.51 20.41 3.70
C GLY A 172 11.78 20.02 2.24
N GLU A 173 11.85 21.02 1.36
CA GLU A 173 12.05 20.84 -0.09
C GLU A 173 13.30 20.00 -0.42
N ALA A 174 14.44 20.31 0.21
CA ALA A 174 15.70 19.59 -0.07
C ALA A 174 15.59 18.10 0.25
N LYS A 175 15.04 17.76 1.43
CA LYS A 175 14.81 16.38 1.84
C LYS A 175 13.83 15.68 0.89
N PHE A 176 12.74 16.35 0.51
CA PHE A 176 11.76 15.81 -0.41
C PHE A 176 12.37 15.45 -1.77
N GLN A 177 13.20 16.34 -2.32
CA GLN A 177 13.93 16.09 -3.57
C GLN A 177 14.93 14.94 -3.42
N ASP A 178 15.66 14.88 -2.30
CA ASP A 178 16.62 13.81 -2.07
C ASP A 178 15.96 12.45 -1.91
N ASP A 179 14.79 12.37 -1.27
CA ASP A 179 14.05 11.12 -1.14
C ASP A 179 13.50 10.62 -2.49
N LEU A 180 13.03 11.52 -3.37
CA LEU A 180 12.66 11.17 -4.76
C LEU A 180 13.85 10.63 -5.57
N LYS A 181 15.03 11.26 -5.44
CA LYS A 181 16.26 10.80 -6.10
C LYS A 181 16.69 9.42 -5.62
N LYS A 182 16.57 9.11 -4.33
CA LYS A 182 16.93 7.79 -3.77
C LYS A 182 16.13 6.65 -4.39
N VAL A 183 14.88 6.91 -4.75
CA VAL A 183 14.03 5.94 -5.45
C VAL A 183 14.06 6.11 -6.97
N ASN A 184 14.96 6.95 -7.51
CA ASN A 184 15.13 7.19 -8.95
C ASN A 184 13.85 7.70 -9.65
N THR A 185 13.18 8.67 -9.03
CA THR A 185 11.94 9.30 -9.55
C THR A 185 12.00 10.82 -9.49
N THR A 186 11.05 11.48 -10.13
CA THR A 186 10.91 12.94 -10.17
C THR A 186 9.62 13.43 -9.52
N VAL A 187 9.54 14.74 -9.26
CA VAL A 187 8.29 15.38 -8.83
C VAL A 187 7.17 15.18 -9.85
N THR A 188 7.50 15.21 -11.15
CA THR A 188 6.54 14.98 -12.22
C THR A 188 5.97 13.58 -12.18
N ASP A 189 6.80 12.56 -11.90
CA ASP A 189 6.37 11.17 -11.75
C ASP A 189 5.41 11.04 -10.56
N LEU A 190 5.78 11.61 -9.42
CA LEU A 190 4.93 11.63 -8.23
C LEU A 190 3.61 12.36 -8.48
N GLN A 191 3.66 13.51 -9.17
CA GLN A 191 2.45 14.25 -9.52
C GLN A 191 1.54 13.43 -10.42
N TYR A 192 2.08 12.78 -11.46
CA TYR A 192 1.32 11.91 -12.35
C TYR A 192 0.65 10.77 -11.56
N PHE A 193 1.38 10.11 -10.66
CA PHE A 193 0.83 9.09 -9.78
C PHE A 193 -0.32 9.62 -8.90
N LEU A 194 -0.11 10.76 -8.23
CA LEU A 194 -1.13 11.36 -7.36
C LEU A 194 -2.37 11.76 -8.14
N VAL A 195 -2.23 12.31 -9.36
CA VAL A 195 -3.39 12.66 -10.20
C VAL A 195 -4.21 11.42 -10.54
N GLY A 196 -3.57 10.32 -10.93
CA GLY A 196 -4.26 9.06 -11.20
C GLY A 196 -4.98 8.52 -9.95
N SER A 197 -4.30 8.49 -8.81
CA SER A 197 -4.85 8.00 -7.54
C SER A 197 -6.01 8.87 -7.02
N ILE A 198 -5.83 10.18 -6.98
CA ILE A 198 -6.85 11.13 -6.50
C ILE A 198 -8.02 11.16 -7.46
N GLY A 199 -7.81 11.12 -8.78
CA GLY A 199 -8.92 11.11 -9.73
C GLY A 199 -9.74 9.82 -9.67
N ALA A 200 -9.10 8.67 -9.43
CA ALA A 200 -9.80 7.43 -9.12
C ALA A 200 -10.65 7.55 -7.85
N GLN A 201 -10.11 8.16 -6.78
CA GLN A 201 -10.87 8.44 -5.55
C GLN A 201 -12.03 9.40 -5.79
N ASN A 202 -11.82 10.48 -6.54
CA ASN A 202 -12.85 11.45 -6.89
C ASN A 202 -14.00 10.80 -7.66
N TYR A 203 -13.70 9.93 -8.62
CA TYR A 203 -14.72 9.17 -9.36
C TYR A 203 -15.58 8.31 -8.44
N ILE A 204 -14.96 7.50 -7.58
CA ILE A 204 -15.70 6.66 -6.62
C ILE A 204 -16.55 7.54 -5.72
N LYS A 205 -15.96 8.60 -5.16
CA LYS A 205 -16.62 9.58 -4.30
C LYS A 205 -17.81 10.26 -4.97
N SER A 206 -17.70 10.63 -6.25
CA SER A 206 -18.77 11.30 -7.00
C SER A 206 -19.85 10.33 -7.47
N SER A 207 -19.51 9.04 -7.63
CA SER A 207 -20.46 7.99 -7.97
C SER A 207 -21.40 7.59 -6.82
N ILE A 208 -21.05 7.91 -5.57
CA ILE A 208 -21.88 7.62 -4.39
C ILE A 208 -23.04 8.61 -4.31
N SER A 209 -24.24 8.10 -4.53
CA SER A 209 -25.49 8.84 -4.43
C SER A 209 -26.01 8.93 -2.99
N ASP A 210 -26.82 9.95 -2.72
CA ASP A 210 -27.56 10.10 -1.46
C ASP A 210 -28.47 8.90 -1.16
N ALA A 211 -29.01 8.25 -2.22
CA ALA A 211 -29.80 7.04 -2.08
C ALA A 211 -28.96 5.86 -1.54
N GLN A 212 -27.72 5.68 -2.01
CA GLN A 212 -26.81 4.65 -1.49
C GLN A 212 -26.39 4.95 -0.06
N LEU A 213 -26.12 6.22 0.26
CA LEU A 213 -25.81 6.64 1.64
C LEU A 213 -26.98 6.34 2.56
N LYS A 214 -28.21 6.68 2.16
CA LYS A 214 -29.41 6.42 2.96
C LYS A 214 -29.66 4.93 3.12
N ALA A 215 -29.51 4.14 2.06
CA ALA A 215 -29.59 2.69 2.13
C ALA A 215 -28.55 2.11 3.11
N LYS A 216 -27.31 2.61 3.09
CA LYS A 216 -26.26 2.17 4.03
C LYS A 216 -26.59 2.54 5.47
N TYR A 217 -27.11 3.74 5.71
CA TYR A 217 -27.58 4.15 7.04
C TYR A 217 -28.67 3.21 7.56
N ASP A 218 -29.67 2.93 6.72
CA ASP A 218 -30.80 2.07 7.09
C ASP A 218 -30.38 0.61 7.29
N GLU A 219 -29.51 0.08 6.43
CA GLU A 219 -28.92 -1.25 6.58
C GLU A 219 -28.12 -1.36 7.89
N THR A 220 -27.33 -0.33 8.21
CA THR A 220 -26.53 -0.30 9.44
C THR A 220 -27.44 -0.32 10.68
N LEU A 221 -28.51 0.48 10.70
CA LEU A 221 -29.50 0.45 11.79
C LEU A 221 -30.32 -0.84 11.83
N LYS A 222 -30.54 -1.49 10.70
CA LYS A 222 -31.22 -2.79 10.65
C LYS A 222 -30.35 -3.90 11.24
N ALA A 223 -29.04 -3.85 11.02
CA ALA A 223 -28.09 -4.82 11.55
C ALA A 223 -27.79 -4.60 13.05
N ASP A 224 -27.59 -3.35 13.45
CA ASP A 224 -27.48 -2.92 14.86
C ASP A 224 -28.29 -1.63 15.04
N LYS A 225 -29.44 -1.75 15.71
CA LYS A 225 -30.35 -0.61 15.99
C LYS A 225 -29.67 0.51 16.78
N ASP A 226 -28.56 0.19 17.46
CA ASP A 226 -27.80 1.08 18.31
C ASP A 226 -26.48 1.54 17.66
N ALA A 227 -26.25 1.23 16.38
CA ALA A 227 -25.00 1.55 15.66
C ALA A 227 -24.66 3.05 15.60
N PHE A 228 -25.69 3.91 15.65
CA PHE A 228 -25.53 5.36 15.64
C PHE A 228 -26.00 5.99 16.95
N THR A 229 -26.21 5.19 17.99
CA THR A 229 -26.62 5.69 19.31
C THR A 229 -25.44 6.42 19.95
N ILE A 230 -25.71 7.65 20.41
CA ILE A 230 -24.83 8.38 21.31
C ILE A 230 -25.50 8.52 22.67
N ALA A 231 -24.69 8.54 23.71
CA ALA A 231 -25.17 8.78 25.06
C ALA A 231 -24.23 9.72 25.81
N SER A 232 -24.83 10.63 26.57
CA SER A 232 -24.15 11.35 27.63
C SER A 232 -24.38 10.57 28.92
N VAL A 233 -23.30 10.09 29.54
CA VAL A 233 -23.35 9.29 30.78
C VAL A 233 -22.38 9.84 31.80
N ARG A 234 -22.78 9.81 33.07
CA ARG A 234 -21.83 9.89 34.17
C ARG A 234 -21.58 8.50 34.73
N HIS A 235 -20.32 8.15 34.94
CA HIS A 235 -19.97 6.88 35.57
C HIS A 235 -18.86 7.03 36.61
N ILE A 236 -18.82 6.07 37.53
CA ILE A 236 -17.74 5.87 38.48
C ILE A 236 -17.27 4.44 38.29
N LEU A 237 -16.02 4.27 37.85
CA LEU A 237 -15.38 2.97 37.75
C LEU A 237 -14.70 2.64 39.07
N ILE A 238 -15.09 1.53 39.70
CA ILE A 238 -14.32 0.89 40.75
C ILE A 238 -13.49 -0.21 40.10
N GLY A 239 -12.25 0.14 39.76
CA GLY A 239 -11.34 -0.70 38.99
C GLY A 239 -10.80 -1.92 39.75
N LEU A 240 -10.50 -3.00 39.04
CA LEU A 240 -9.80 -4.16 39.61
C LEU A 240 -8.28 -4.01 39.53
N ASN A 241 -7.79 -3.32 38.50
CA ASN A 241 -6.38 -3.10 38.21
C ASN A 241 -6.10 -1.62 38.02
N ASP A 242 -4.84 -1.22 38.23
CA ASP A 242 -4.37 0.15 38.03
C ASP A 242 -4.30 0.45 36.52
N PRO A 243 -5.18 1.32 35.98
CA PRO A 243 -5.20 1.60 34.54
C PRO A 243 -4.03 2.47 34.08
N THR A 244 -3.22 2.99 35.02
CA THR A 244 -2.04 3.83 34.71
C THR A 244 -0.73 3.03 34.73
N SER A 245 -0.78 1.78 35.17
CA SER A 245 0.38 0.90 35.26
C SER A 245 0.62 0.18 33.93
N SER A 246 1.89 0.13 33.49
CA SER A 246 2.30 -0.66 32.32
C SER A 246 2.24 -2.17 32.59
N GLU A 247 2.19 -2.58 33.86
CA GLU A 247 1.99 -3.96 34.30
C GLU A 247 0.62 -4.13 34.96
N THR A 248 0.03 -5.33 34.88
CA THR A 248 -1.24 -5.64 35.56
C THR A 248 -1.04 -5.62 37.06
N LYS A 249 -1.33 -4.47 37.68
CA LYS A 249 -1.26 -4.28 39.13
C LYS A 249 -2.66 -4.28 39.71
N ALA A 250 -3.00 -5.32 40.46
CA ALA A 250 -4.29 -5.41 41.13
C ALA A 250 -4.45 -4.29 42.18
N LEU A 251 -5.58 -3.58 42.12
CA LEU A 251 -6.00 -2.60 43.12
C LEU A 251 -6.83 -3.25 44.22
N ARG A 252 -7.66 -4.24 43.86
CA ARG A 252 -8.62 -4.90 44.75
C ARG A 252 -9.25 -6.13 44.12
N THR A 253 -9.85 -6.97 44.95
CA THR A 253 -10.66 -8.14 44.53
C THR A 253 -12.02 -7.72 43.93
N LYS A 254 -12.70 -8.65 43.25
CA LYS A 254 -14.04 -8.40 42.70
C LYS A 254 -15.07 -8.13 43.80
N GLU A 255 -14.96 -8.81 44.93
CA GLU A 255 -15.85 -8.66 46.07
C GLU A 255 -15.69 -7.27 46.73
N GLU A 256 -14.45 -6.81 46.89
CA GLU A 256 -14.15 -5.47 47.41
C GLU A 256 -14.62 -4.37 46.45
N ALA A 257 -14.37 -4.54 45.15
CA ALA A 257 -14.83 -3.59 44.14
C ALA A 257 -16.36 -3.49 44.11
N LEU A 258 -17.08 -4.62 44.16
CA LEU A 258 -18.54 -4.63 44.21
C LEU A 258 -19.07 -3.94 45.47
N LYS A 259 -18.47 -4.21 46.63
CA LYS A 259 -18.88 -3.57 47.90
C LYS A 259 -18.73 -2.05 47.81
N ARG A 260 -17.59 -1.57 47.30
CA ARG A 260 -17.33 -0.14 47.13
C ARG A 260 -18.22 0.50 46.08
N ALA A 261 -18.53 -0.21 44.99
CA ALA A 261 -19.49 0.27 43.99
C ALA A 261 -20.91 0.39 44.56
N LYS A 262 -21.35 -0.55 45.41
CA LYS A 262 -22.64 -0.47 46.12
C LYS A 262 -22.69 0.69 47.12
N GLU A 263 -21.57 0.97 47.79
CA GLU A 263 -21.46 2.15 48.66
C GLU A 263 -21.66 3.44 47.85
N VAL A 264 -20.91 3.61 46.77
CA VAL A 264 -21.05 4.76 45.86
C VAL A 264 -22.47 4.88 45.31
N GLN A 265 -23.08 3.76 44.90
CA GLN A 265 -24.47 3.72 44.44
C GLN A 265 -25.44 4.26 45.51
N GLN A 266 -25.29 3.85 46.76
CA GLN A 266 -26.16 4.31 47.86
C GLN A 266 -25.97 5.80 48.14
N LYS A 267 -24.72 6.28 48.14
CA LYS A 267 -24.38 7.71 48.30
C LYS A 267 -25.05 8.56 47.21
N LEU A 268 -24.98 8.12 45.95
CA LEU A 268 -25.64 8.79 44.83
C LEU A 268 -27.17 8.76 44.96
N LYS A 269 -27.76 7.63 45.39
CA LYS A 269 -29.20 7.52 45.65
C LYS A 269 -29.67 8.43 46.79
N ASN A 270 -28.80 8.73 47.75
CA ASN A 270 -29.05 9.67 48.85
C ASN A 270 -28.87 11.15 48.43
N GLY A 271 -28.52 11.43 47.18
CA GLY A 271 -28.38 12.79 46.66
C GLY A 271 -26.99 13.42 46.81
N GLU A 272 -25.95 12.61 47.11
CA GLU A 272 -24.57 13.11 47.06
C GLU A 272 -24.18 13.51 45.62
N ASP A 273 -23.28 14.49 45.50
CA ASP A 273 -22.88 15.04 44.20
C ASP A 273 -22.04 14.02 43.40
N PHE A 274 -22.49 13.75 42.17
CA PHE A 274 -21.86 12.74 41.31
C PHE A 274 -20.41 13.10 40.98
N ALA A 275 -20.13 14.36 40.65
CA ALA A 275 -18.81 14.78 40.22
C ALA A 275 -17.78 14.68 41.35
N LYS A 276 -18.17 15.02 42.59
CA LYS A 276 -17.35 14.82 43.79
C LYS A 276 -17.03 13.35 44.01
N LEU A 277 -18.04 12.49 43.97
CA LEU A 277 -17.83 11.05 44.14
C LEU A 277 -17.01 10.45 43.00
N ALA A 278 -17.17 10.91 41.76
CA ALA A 278 -16.34 10.46 40.64
C ALA A 278 -14.87 10.82 40.88
N LYS A 279 -14.59 12.04 41.35
CA LYS A 279 -13.21 12.47 41.65
C LYS A 279 -12.58 11.70 42.80
N GLU A 280 -13.38 11.32 43.80
CA GLU A 280 -12.92 10.62 45.00
C GLU A 280 -12.81 9.10 44.83
N PHE A 281 -13.75 8.49 44.09
CA PHE A 281 -13.90 7.04 44.03
C PHE A 281 -13.57 6.43 42.67
N SER A 282 -13.62 7.18 41.57
CA SER A 282 -13.42 6.60 40.23
C SER A 282 -11.94 6.37 39.96
N ASP A 283 -11.61 5.14 39.55
CA ASP A 283 -10.30 4.79 39.02
C ASP A 283 -10.20 5.05 37.51
N ASP A 284 -11.26 5.50 36.83
CA ASP A 284 -11.19 5.82 35.40
C ASP A 284 -10.42 7.15 35.16
N PRO A 285 -9.22 7.11 34.56
CA PRO A 285 -8.47 8.34 34.25
C PRO A 285 -9.15 9.18 33.17
N GLY A 286 -9.99 8.59 32.32
CA GLY A 286 -10.62 9.27 31.18
C GLY A 286 -11.73 10.24 31.58
N SER A 287 -12.44 9.98 32.68
CA SER A 287 -13.61 10.77 33.07
C SER A 287 -13.59 11.31 34.51
N LYS A 288 -12.78 10.74 35.43
CA LYS A 288 -12.86 11.10 36.87
C LYS A 288 -12.74 12.60 37.13
N ASP A 289 -11.83 13.27 36.43
CA ASP A 289 -11.57 14.70 36.60
C ASP A 289 -12.63 15.59 35.92
N ALA A 290 -13.38 15.03 34.97
CA ALA A 290 -14.58 15.63 34.37
C ALA A 290 -15.88 15.26 35.13
N GLY A 291 -15.75 14.75 36.36
CA GLY A 291 -16.90 14.35 37.19
C GLY A 291 -17.61 13.09 36.66
N GLY A 292 -16.84 12.19 36.04
CA GLY A 292 -17.32 10.91 35.49
C GLY A 292 -18.02 11.03 34.14
N LEU A 293 -18.02 12.21 33.50
CA LEU A 293 -18.81 12.49 32.30
C LEU A 293 -18.13 12.00 31.01
N TYR A 294 -18.83 11.16 30.26
CA TYR A 294 -18.68 11.03 28.83
C TYR A 294 -19.84 11.73 28.14
N ALA A 295 -19.57 12.79 27.40
CA ALA A 295 -20.58 13.61 26.72
C ALA A 295 -20.72 13.21 25.26
N ASP A 296 -21.96 12.97 24.82
CA ASP A 296 -22.34 12.65 23.43
C ASP A 296 -21.46 11.58 22.76
N ALA A 297 -21.06 10.60 23.56
CA ALA A 297 -20.11 9.57 23.16
C ALA A 297 -20.80 8.47 22.36
N ASP A 298 -20.10 7.93 21.37
CA ASP A 298 -20.57 6.82 20.55
C ASP A 298 -20.57 5.51 21.36
N VAL A 299 -21.76 4.97 21.60
CA VAL A 299 -21.90 3.78 22.45
C VAL A 299 -21.34 2.53 21.80
N SER A 300 -21.08 2.55 20.48
CA SER A 300 -20.49 1.42 19.75
C SER A 300 -19.04 1.13 20.17
N GLN A 301 -18.37 2.10 20.78
CA GLN A 301 -16.96 1.99 21.21
C GLN A 301 -16.82 1.45 22.64
N TRP A 302 -17.93 1.25 23.34
CA TRP A 302 -17.94 0.80 24.74
C TRP A 302 -17.99 -0.72 24.84
N VAL A 303 -17.44 -1.25 25.94
CA VAL A 303 -17.55 -2.68 26.26
C VAL A 303 -19.02 -3.11 26.38
N PRO A 304 -19.36 -4.35 26.02
CA PRO A 304 -20.74 -4.77 25.83
C PRO A 304 -21.68 -4.49 27.02
N GLU A 305 -21.21 -4.71 28.25
CA GLU A 305 -22.00 -4.51 29.46
C GLU A 305 -22.27 -3.02 29.73
N PHE A 306 -21.28 -2.17 29.51
CA PHE A 306 -21.41 -0.71 29.64
C PHE A 306 -22.32 -0.16 28.54
N LYS A 307 -22.13 -0.58 27.28
CA LYS A 307 -23.00 -0.25 26.14
C LYS A 307 -24.45 -0.61 26.46
N LYS A 308 -24.69 -1.84 26.93
CA LYS A 308 -26.03 -2.30 27.31
C LYS A 308 -26.67 -1.43 28.38
N ALA A 309 -25.94 -1.12 29.45
CA ALA A 309 -26.43 -0.24 30.51
C ALA A 309 -26.79 1.16 29.96
N ALA A 310 -25.93 1.75 29.14
CA ALA A 310 -26.19 3.05 28.54
C ALA A 310 -27.39 3.06 27.58
N ILE A 311 -27.74 1.93 26.96
CA ILE A 311 -28.89 1.79 26.04
C ILE A 311 -30.20 1.44 26.77
N GLU A 312 -30.14 0.61 27.82
CA GLU A 312 -31.35 0.06 28.46
C GLU A 312 -31.74 0.82 29.72
N GLN A 313 -30.79 1.43 30.43
CA GLN A 313 -31.07 2.14 31.67
C GLN A 313 -31.99 3.35 31.41
N THR A 314 -32.88 3.60 32.37
CA THR A 314 -33.75 4.78 32.37
C THR A 314 -32.90 6.04 32.55
N ILE A 315 -33.16 7.05 31.73
CA ILE A 315 -32.45 8.34 31.82
C ILE A 315 -32.69 8.95 33.20
N GLY A 316 -31.61 9.45 33.81
CA GLY A 316 -31.60 10.12 35.10
C GLY A 316 -31.52 9.21 36.32
N THR A 317 -31.64 7.88 36.16
CA THR A 317 -31.63 6.95 37.31
C THR A 317 -30.21 6.44 37.60
N ILE A 318 -29.98 6.01 38.86
CA ILE A 318 -28.76 5.28 39.26
C ILE A 318 -29.09 3.79 39.28
N GLY A 319 -28.54 3.04 38.31
CA GLY A 319 -28.70 1.59 38.19
C GLY A 319 -27.85 0.80 39.18
N ASP A 320 -27.91 -0.53 39.09
CA ASP A 320 -27.00 -1.42 39.82
C ASP A 320 -25.58 -1.38 39.24
N PRO A 321 -24.54 -1.64 40.06
CA PRO A 321 -23.17 -1.70 39.56
C PRO A 321 -23.01 -2.71 38.42
N ILE A 322 -22.49 -2.25 37.29
CA ILE A 322 -22.29 -3.04 36.08
C ILE A 322 -20.89 -3.65 36.09
N ALA A 323 -20.80 -4.98 36.09
CA ALA A 323 -19.53 -5.68 36.00
C ALA A 323 -18.97 -5.65 34.57
N THR A 324 -17.68 -5.39 34.44
CA THR A 324 -16.89 -5.46 33.21
C THR A 324 -15.50 -6.02 33.54
N ASP A 325 -14.66 -6.23 32.54
CA ASP A 325 -13.26 -6.62 32.75
C ASP A 325 -12.43 -5.54 33.49
N PHE A 326 -12.86 -4.28 33.44
CA PHE A 326 -12.21 -3.19 34.17
C PHE A 326 -12.58 -3.18 35.66
N GLY A 327 -13.72 -3.77 36.03
CA GLY A 327 -14.30 -3.70 37.38
C GLY A 327 -15.78 -3.36 37.35
N TYR A 328 -16.25 -2.62 38.36
CA TYR A 328 -17.67 -2.28 38.51
C TYR A 328 -17.93 -0.81 38.21
N HIS A 329 -18.91 -0.55 37.33
CA HIS A 329 -19.32 0.79 36.95
C HIS A 329 -20.65 1.15 37.60
N VAL A 330 -20.69 2.28 38.30
CA VAL A 330 -21.95 2.90 38.72
C VAL A 330 -22.29 3.98 37.70
N ILE A 331 -23.38 3.79 36.95
CA ILE A 331 -23.70 4.61 35.77
C ILE A 331 -25.00 5.39 35.99
N LYS A 332 -25.03 6.62 35.49
CA LYS A 332 -26.21 7.45 35.27
C LYS A 332 -26.24 7.89 33.82
N VAL A 333 -27.29 7.52 33.09
CA VAL A 333 -27.51 8.03 31.73
C VAL A 333 -28.16 9.41 31.82
N GLU A 334 -27.52 10.44 31.27
CA GLU A 334 -28.03 11.82 31.28
C GLU A 334 -28.80 12.15 30.01
N ALA A 335 -28.31 11.68 28.85
CA ALA A 335 -29.00 11.81 27.58
C ALA A 335 -28.68 10.62 26.67
N ARG A 336 -29.60 10.33 25.75
CA ARG A 336 -29.42 9.29 24.73
C ARG A 336 -30.15 9.73 23.46
N SER A 337 -29.47 9.67 22.32
CA SER A 337 -30.06 9.98 21.02
C SER A 337 -29.39 9.15 19.92
N VAL A 338 -29.94 9.19 18.71
CA VAL A 338 -29.37 8.53 17.53
C VAL A 338 -28.88 9.62 16.60
N LYS A 339 -27.63 9.52 16.13
CA LYS A 339 -27.07 10.44 15.15
C LYS A 339 -27.96 10.42 13.89
N SER A 340 -28.32 11.61 13.41
CA SER A 340 -29.12 11.75 12.19
C SER A 340 -28.32 11.30 10.96
N PHE A 341 -29.03 10.97 9.88
CA PHE A 341 -28.40 10.66 8.60
C PHE A 341 -27.40 11.75 8.17
N ASP A 342 -27.80 13.02 8.28
CA ASP A 342 -26.95 14.16 7.88
C ASP A 342 -25.67 14.24 8.71
N SER A 343 -25.71 13.94 10.01
CA SER A 343 -24.52 14.03 10.86
C SER A 343 -23.52 12.90 10.63
N VAL A 344 -23.95 11.78 10.05
CA VAL A 344 -23.06 10.65 9.69
C VAL A 344 -22.80 10.54 8.19
N LYS A 345 -23.30 11.47 7.37
CA LYS A 345 -23.23 11.37 5.91
C LYS A 345 -21.80 11.21 5.39
N GLU A 346 -20.85 11.99 5.90
CA GLU A 346 -19.44 11.88 5.50
C GLU A 346 -18.78 10.58 5.96
N GLN A 347 -19.12 10.08 7.17
CA GLN A 347 -18.64 8.79 7.66
C GLN A 347 -19.15 7.64 6.78
N LEU A 348 -20.43 7.67 6.42
CA LEU A 348 -21.04 6.70 5.51
C LEU A 348 -20.41 6.79 4.11
N LYS A 349 -20.10 7.99 3.65
CA LYS A 349 -19.45 8.20 2.36
C LYS A 349 -18.06 7.59 2.31
N ALA A 350 -17.23 7.84 3.33
CA ALA A 350 -15.91 7.22 3.44
C ALA A 350 -16.00 5.68 3.50
N ALA A 351 -16.95 5.14 4.25
CA ALA A 351 -17.18 3.70 4.33
C ALA A 351 -17.62 3.10 2.97
N LEU A 352 -18.52 3.78 2.25
CA LEU A 352 -18.96 3.37 0.92
C LEU A 352 -17.86 3.53 -0.14
N GLU A 353 -17.01 4.56 -0.06
CA GLU A 353 -15.84 4.72 -0.94
C GLU A 353 -14.94 3.49 -0.81
N GLN A 354 -14.55 3.15 0.42
CA GLN A 354 -13.72 1.96 0.67
C GLN A 354 -14.40 0.69 0.16
N GLN A 355 -15.70 0.52 0.43
CA GLN A 355 -16.46 -0.64 -0.02
C GLN A 355 -16.52 -0.73 -1.55
N GLN A 356 -16.77 0.37 -2.26
CA GLN A 356 -16.84 0.40 -3.71
C GLN A 356 -15.47 0.15 -4.35
N PHE A 357 -14.39 0.68 -3.76
CA PHE A 357 -13.04 0.36 -4.19
C PHE A 357 -12.75 -1.14 -4.09
N GLN A 358 -13.06 -1.76 -2.95
CA GLN A 358 -12.89 -3.20 -2.77
C GLN A 358 -13.75 -4.00 -3.75
N GLN A 359 -15.02 -3.65 -3.91
CA GLN A 359 -15.92 -4.31 -4.86
C GLN A 359 -15.40 -4.21 -6.30
N PHE A 360 -14.89 -3.04 -6.70
CA PHE A 360 -14.30 -2.87 -8.03
C PHE A 360 -13.09 -3.80 -8.22
N VAL A 361 -12.17 -3.86 -7.25
CA VAL A 361 -10.98 -4.72 -7.31
C VAL A 361 -11.34 -6.21 -7.35
N GLU A 362 -12.31 -6.64 -6.55
CA GLU A 362 -12.67 -8.05 -6.42
C GLU A 362 -13.55 -8.54 -7.57
N LYS A 363 -14.47 -7.71 -8.07
CA LYS A 363 -15.55 -8.16 -8.97
C LYS A 363 -15.44 -7.65 -10.39
N GLU A 364 -14.91 -6.45 -10.61
CA GLU A 364 -14.87 -5.84 -11.93
C GLU A 364 -13.47 -5.92 -12.55
N LEU A 365 -12.45 -5.47 -11.82
CA LEU A 365 -11.08 -5.33 -12.30
C LEU A 365 -10.50 -6.62 -12.92
N PRO A 366 -10.72 -7.83 -12.37
CA PRO A 366 -10.17 -9.05 -12.96
C PRO A 366 -10.68 -9.31 -14.39
N GLY A 367 -11.92 -8.91 -14.71
CA GLY A 367 -12.50 -9.02 -16.05
C GLY A 367 -12.10 -7.88 -17.01
N LEU A 368 -11.36 -6.89 -16.51
CA LEU A 368 -10.80 -5.78 -17.27
C LEU A 368 -9.32 -5.97 -17.58
N ILE A 369 -8.60 -6.77 -16.78
CA ILE A 369 -7.20 -7.12 -17.03
C ILE A 369 -7.15 -8.26 -18.06
N GLU A 370 -6.43 -8.03 -19.15
CA GLU A 370 -6.27 -9.02 -20.22
C GLU A 370 -5.02 -9.87 -20.01
N LYS A 371 -3.91 -9.23 -19.62
CA LYS A 371 -2.63 -9.90 -19.36
C LYS A 371 -1.78 -9.09 -18.38
N ILE A 372 -1.11 -9.75 -17.45
CA ILE A 372 0.03 -9.21 -16.69
C ILE A 372 1.21 -10.15 -16.87
N ASP A 373 2.33 -9.61 -17.33
CA ASP A 373 3.58 -10.30 -17.60
C ASP A 373 4.73 -9.35 -17.28
N LEU A 374 5.17 -9.42 -16.02
CA LEU A 374 6.18 -8.49 -15.51
C LEU A 374 7.59 -8.79 -16.00
N GLY A 375 7.77 -9.84 -16.81
CA GLY A 375 9.06 -10.33 -17.27
C GLY A 375 9.89 -10.90 -16.12
N GLN A 376 10.27 -12.17 -16.21
CA GLN A 376 11.51 -12.62 -15.55
C GLN A 376 12.67 -12.45 -16.52
#